data_AF-A0A379TG98-F1
#
_entry.id   AF-A0A379TG98-F1
#
_cell.length_a   1.000
_cell.length_b   1.000
_cell.length_c   1.000
_cell.angle_alpha   90.00
_cell.angle_beta   90.00
_cell.angle_gamma   90.00
#
_symmetry.space_group_name_H-M   'P 1'
#
loop_
_entity.id
_entity.type
_entity.pdbx_description
1 polymer ?
#
loop_
_entity_poly.entity_id
_entity_poly.type
_entity_poly.pdbx_seq_one_letter_code
_entity_poly.pdbx_strand_id
1 'polypeptide(L)'
;MPVVATNDVRFLESDDFDAHEIRVAIHDGFTLDDPKRPRNYSPQQYMRSIDEMCELFADIPEALENTVEIAKRCKRDGASGRIFPAAVPDR
;
A
#
# COMPACT_ATOMS: atom_id res chain seq x y z
N MET A 1 1.27 11.47 -21.81
CA MET A 1 0.87 10.33 -20.94
C MET A 1 0.30 10.92 -19.66
N PRO A 2 -0.80 10.38 -19.10
CA PRO A 2 -1.34 10.87 -17.83
C PRO A 2 -0.46 10.45 -16.64
N VAL A 3 -0.32 11.32 -15.64
CA VAL A 3 0.42 11.06 -14.39
C VAL A 3 -0.54 10.81 -13.24
N VAL A 4 -0.12 10.03 -12.25
CA VAL A 4 -0.93 9.72 -11.06
C VAL A 4 -0.05 9.75 -9.81
N ALA A 5 -0.53 10.41 -8.76
CA ALA A 5 0.16 10.49 -7.48
C ALA A 5 -0.14 9.26 -6.61
N THR A 6 0.89 8.71 -5.98
CA THR A 6 0.77 7.69 -4.93
C THR A 6 1.79 8.00 -3.82
N ASN A 7 1.51 7.58 -2.58
CA ASN A 7 2.46 7.76 -1.46
C ASN A 7 3.32 6.51 -1.20
N ASP A 8 3.23 5.49 -2.06
CA ASP A 8 3.86 4.17 -1.89
C ASP A 8 3.74 3.62 -0.45
N VAL A 9 2.51 3.59 0.08
CA VAL A 9 2.20 3.30 1.49
C VAL A 9 2.67 1.89 1.89
N ARG A 10 3.41 1.80 3.00
CA ARG A 10 3.94 0.56 3.58
C ARG A 10 3.46 0.27 5.00
N PHE A 11 2.96 1.29 5.69
CA PHE A 11 2.53 1.25 7.08
C PHE A 11 1.44 2.31 7.33
N LEU A 12 0.76 2.25 8.48
CA LEU A 12 -0.42 3.09 8.74
C LEU A 12 -0.01 4.46 9.29
N GLU A 13 0.76 4.48 10.37
CA GLU A 13 1.21 5.69 11.05
C GLU A 13 2.71 5.90 10.84
N SER A 14 3.22 7.13 10.93
CA SER A 14 4.66 7.41 10.76
C SER A 14 5.53 6.64 11.75
N ASP A 15 5.01 6.36 12.94
CA ASP A 15 5.71 5.70 14.04
C ASP A 15 5.91 4.19 13.78
N ASP A 16 5.18 3.64 12.80
CA ASP A 16 5.34 2.25 12.35
C ASP A 16 6.59 2.05 11.48
N PHE A 17 7.34 3.10 11.14
CA PHE A 17 8.51 3.01 10.28
C PHE A 17 9.58 2.06 10.85
N ASP A 18 9.85 2.14 12.16
CA ASP A 18 10.86 1.27 12.78
C ASP A 18 10.42 -0.20 12.76
N ALA A 19 9.13 -0.46 13.00
CA ALA A 19 8.56 -1.79 12.89
C ALA A 19 8.64 -2.33 11.45
N HIS A 20 8.45 -1.46 10.45
CA HIS A 20 8.62 -1.80 9.04
C HIS A 20 10.09 -2.16 8.71
N GLU A 21 11.05 -1.36 9.16
CA GLU A 21 12.48 -1.60 8.95
C GLU A 21 12.93 -2.93 9.59
N ILE A 22 12.42 -3.24 10.78
CA ILE A 22 12.67 -4.54 11.44
C ILE A 22 12.12 -5.69 10.59
N ARG A 23 10.88 -5.56 10.12
CA ARG A 23 10.24 -6.60 9.29
C ARG A 23 11.03 -6.86 8.01
N VAL A 24 11.49 -5.81 7.34
CA VAL A 24 12.30 -5.92 6.12
C VAL A 24 13.66 -6.55 6.43
N ALA A 25 14.33 -6.12 7.50
CA ALA A 25 15.61 -6.69 7.90
C ALA A 25 15.52 -8.20 8.19
N ILE A 26 14.44 -8.66 8.83
CA ILE A 26 14.16 -10.08 9.04
C ILE A 26 13.98 -10.83 7.71
N HIS A 27 13.22 -10.24 6.77
CA HIS A 27 12.99 -10.86 5.46
C HIS A 27 14.28 -11.00 4.64
N ASP A 28 15.10 -9.95 4.64
CA ASP A 28 16.33 -9.89 3.84
C ASP A 28 17.53 -10.58 4.52
N GLY A 29 17.40 -10.95 5.79
CA GLY A 29 18.44 -11.64 6.55
C GLY A 29 19.58 -10.72 7.04
N PHE A 30 19.29 -9.43 7.25
CA PHE A 30 20.25 -8.45 7.79
C PHE A 30 19.93 -8.10 9.25
N THR A 31 20.94 -7.61 9.97
CA THR A 31 20.69 -6.90 11.24
C THR A 31 20.35 -5.44 10.94
N LEU A 32 19.61 -4.78 11.83
CA LEU A 32 19.20 -3.38 11.63
C LEU A 32 20.37 -2.41 11.47
N ASP A 33 21.46 -2.69 12.18
CA ASP A 33 22.71 -1.93 12.24
C ASP A 33 23.70 -2.28 11.13
N ASP A 34 23.43 -3.28 10.29
CA ASP A 34 24.33 -3.66 9.20
C ASP A 34 24.45 -2.49 8.19
N PRO A 35 25.66 -1.93 7.98
CA PRO A 35 25.87 -0.83 7.04
C PRO A 35 25.64 -1.22 5.57
N LYS A 36 25.65 -2.52 5.25
CA LYS A 36 25.33 -3.05 3.90
C LYS A 36 23.84 -3.26 3.69
N ARG A 37 23.01 -3.16 4.74
CA ARG A 37 21.56 -3.32 4.62
C ARG A 37 20.98 -2.26 3.68
N PRO A 38 20.19 -2.65 2.67
CA PRO A 38 19.47 -1.70 1.84
C PRO A 38 18.50 -0.85 2.69
N ARG A 39 18.56 0.48 2.51
CA ARG A 39 17.64 1.44 3.13
C ARG A 39 16.80 2.11 2.06
N ASN A 40 15.86 1.34 1.53
CA ASN A 40 15.01 1.76 0.41
C ASN A 40 13.75 2.51 0.85
N TYR A 41 13.46 2.52 2.15
CA TYR A 41 12.23 3.05 2.71
C TYR A 41 12.44 4.35 3.46
N SER A 42 11.39 5.16 3.53
CA SER A 42 11.34 6.45 4.20
C SER A 42 10.21 6.47 5.23
N PRO A 43 10.35 7.20 6.36
CA PRO A 43 9.27 7.41 7.32
C PRO A 43 8.00 8.04 6.72
N GLN A 44 8.09 8.62 5.52
CA GLN A 44 6.99 9.29 4.83
C GLN A 44 6.03 8.33 4.10
N GLN A 45 6.31 7.02 4.08
CA GLN A 45 5.50 5.97 3.44
C GLN A 45 4.35 5.46 4.32
N TYR A 46 3.84 6.31 5.22
CA TYR A 46 2.64 6.04 6.00
C TYR A 46 1.37 6.34 5.20
N MET A 47 0.21 6.00 5.75
CA MET A 47 -1.08 6.32 5.15
C MET A 47 -1.43 7.79 5.42
N ARG A 48 -0.94 8.68 4.55
CA ARG A 48 -1.25 10.11 4.60
C ARG A 48 -2.75 10.37 4.49
N SER A 49 -3.16 11.44 5.16
CA SER A 49 -4.49 12.02 5.00
C SER A 49 -4.66 12.64 3.61
N ILE A 50 -5.91 12.91 3.24
CA ILE A 50 -6.25 13.57 1.98
C ILE A 50 -5.60 14.97 1.92
N ASP A 51 -5.68 15.73 3.01
CA ASP A 51 -5.17 17.09 3.07
C ASP A 51 -3.65 17.13 2.89
N GLU A 52 -2.91 16.24 3.55
CA GLU A 52 -1.44 16.13 3.37
C GLU A 52 -1.04 15.78 1.94
N MET A 53 -1.82 14.96 1.25
CA MET A 53 -1.59 14.64 -0.16
C MET A 53 -1.91 15.82 -1.07
N CYS A 54 -3.01 16.54 -0.79
CA CYS A 54 -3.39 17.76 -1.51
C CYS A 54 -2.32 18.86 -1.38
N GLU A 55 -1.77 19.04 -0.18
CA GLU A 55 -0.68 19.99 0.05
C GLU A 55 0.62 19.56 -0.65
N LEU A 56 0.95 18.27 -0.61
CA LEU A 56 2.17 17.73 -1.21
C LEU A 56 2.18 17.85 -2.74
N PHE A 57 1.03 17.69 -3.39
CA PHE A 57 0.87 17.74 -4.85
C PHE A 57 0.11 19.00 -5.32
N ALA A 58 0.17 20.08 -4.55
CA ALA A 58 -0.52 21.33 -4.88
C ALA A 58 -0.02 21.96 -6.19
N ASP A 59 1.19 21.64 -6.61
CA ASP A 59 1.80 22.03 -7.88
C ASP A 59 1.28 21.22 -9.09
N ILE A 60 0.77 20.00 -8.86
CA ILE A 60 0.25 19.09 -9.89
C ILE A 60 -1.08 18.46 -9.42
N PRO A 61 -2.18 19.24 -9.34
CA PRO A 61 -3.47 18.73 -8.86
C PRO A 61 -4.05 17.61 -9.76
N GLU A 62 -3.73 17.63 -11.06
CA GLU A 62 -4.14 16.58 -12.01
C GLU A 62 -3.66 15.17 -11.58
N ALA A 63 -2.53 15.08 -10.88
CA ALA A 63 -1.98 13.81 -10.42
C ALA A 63 -2.89 13.16 -9.36
N LEU A 64 -3.57 13.97 -8.52
CA LEU A 64 -4.54 13.51 -7.54
C LEU A 64 -5.90 13.23 -8.18
N GLU A 65 -6.38 14.09 -9.08
CA GLU A 65 -7.64 13.87 -9.79
C GLU A 65 -7.64 12.55 -10.58
N ASN A 66 -6.50 12.23 -11.19
CA ASN A 66 -6.32 10.97 -11.90
C ASN A 66 -6.44 9.74 -10.98
N THR A 67 -6.11 9.85 -9.68
CA THR A 67 -6.33 8.74 -8.73
C THR A 67 -7.81 8.40 -8.59
N VAL A 68 -8.65 9.42 -8.51
CA VAL A 68 -10.11 9.30 -8.37
C VAL A 68 -10.71 8.75 -9.66
N GLU A 69 -10.26 9.23 -10.81
CA GLU A 69 -10.74 8.74 -12.11
C GLU A 69 -10.36 7.28 -12.36
N ILE A 70 -9.15 6.86 -11.97
CA ILE A 70 -8.73 5.45 -12.01
C ILE A 70 -9.61 4.62 -11.08
N ALA A 71 -9.80 5.06 -9.83
CA ALA A 71 -10.61 4.34 -8.84
C ALA A 71 -12.07 4.14 -9.31
N LYS A 72 -12.69 5.14 -9.93
CA LYS A 72 -14.06 5.03 -10.50
C LYS A 72 -14.17 3.98 -11.62
N ARG A 73 -13.09 3.81 -12.40
CA ARG A 73 -13.03 2.85 -13.51
C ARG A 73 -12.75 1.42 -13.03
N CYS A 74 -12.12 1.26 -11.88
CA CYS A 74 -11.84 -0.03 -11.26
C CYS A 74 -13.11 -0.65 -10.65
N LYS A 75 -13.96 -1.25 -11.50
CA LYS A 75 -15.09 -2.09 -11.08
C LYS A 75 -14.73 -3.56 -11.26
N ARG A 76 -14.83 -4.35 -10.19
CA ARG A 76 -14.65 -5.81 -10.24
C ARG A 76 -15.95 -6.49 -9.87
N ASP A 77 -16.58 -7.16 -10.82
CA ASP A 77 -17.71 -8.05 -10.59
C ASP A 77 -17.20 -9.36 -9.96
N GLY A 78 -17.13 -9.38 -8.63
CA GLY A 78 -16.69 -10.53 -7.86
C GLY A 78 -17.88 -11.23 -7.21
N ALA A 79 -18.36 -12.32 -7.80
CA ALA A 79 -19.25 -13.24 -7.08
C ALA A 79 -18.47 -13.86 -5.91
N SER A 80 -18.75 -13.38 -4.71
CA SER A 80 -18.25 -13.95 -3.46
C SER A 80 -19.03 -15.23 -3.14
N GLY A 81 -18.39 -16.39 -3.32
CA GLY A 81 -18.83 -17.67 -2.77
C GLY A 81 -19.77 -18.48 -3.67
N ARG A 82 -19.21 -19.49 -4.35
CA ARG A 82 -19.95 -20.74 -4.62
C ARG A 82 -19.47 -21.76 -3.59
N ILE A 83 -20.26 -21.94 -2.53
CA ILE A 83 -20.11 -23.08 -1.63
C ILE A 83 -20.69 -24.28 -2.39
N PHE A 84 -19.84 -25.20 -2.84
CA PHE A 84 -20.30 -26.51 -3.28
C PHE A 84 -20.64 -27.31 -2.01
N PRO A 85 -21.91 -27.70 -1.76
CA PRO A 85 -22.18 -28.63 -0.69
C PRO A 85 -21.49 -29.96 -1.04
N ALA A 86 -20.50 -30.35 -0.25
CA ALA A 86 -19.97 -31.70 -0.29
C ALA A 86 -21.12 -32.66 0.03
N ALA A 87 -21.53 -33.46 -0.95
CA ALA A 87 -22.42 -34.58 -0.71
C ALA A 87 -21.72 -35.51 0.30
N VAL A 88 -22.24 -35.54 1.53
CA VAL A 88 -21.87 -36.55 2.51
C VAL A 88 -22.51 -37.86 2.04
N PRO A 89 -21.75 -38.94 1.77
CA PRO A 89 -22.35 -40.22 1.43
C PRO A 89 -23.06 -40.78 2.67
N ASP A 90 -24.34 -41.08 2.50
CA ASP A 90 -25.20 -41.75 3.49
C ASP A 90 -24.61 -43.12 3.84
N ARG A 91 -24.61 -43.47 5.13
CA ARG A 91 -24.10 -44.74 5.64
C ARG A 91 -25.25 -45.71 5.87
#